data_AF-A0A314L7D7-F1
#
_entry.id   AF-A0A314L7D7-F1
#
_cell.length_a   1.000
_cell.length_b   1.000
_cell.length_c   1.000
_cell.angle_alpha   90.00
_cell.angle_beta   90.00
_cell.angle_gamma   90.00
#
_symmetry.space_group_name_H-M   'P 1'
#
loop_
_entity.id
_entity.type
_entity.pdbx_description
1 polymer ?
#
loop_
_entity_poly.entity_id
_entity_poly.type
_entity_poly.pdbx_seq_one_letter_code
_entity_poly.pdbx_strand_id
1 'polypeptide(L)'
;MVSKFGLAGGIPERRVRAIWDAIDSRQFKNALKHCTPLLSKYPNSPYALALKASVLERMGKAEEVFSVCLNAKELLYTNDSVLIDDLTLSTLQFVFQRFDHLDMATSCYEYACAK
;
A
#
# COMPACT_ATOMS: atom_id res chain seq x y z
N MET A 1 8.65 12.72 -6.56
CA MET A 1 9.73 11.86 -7.12
C MET A 1 9.13 11.09 -8.28
N VAL A 2 9.66 11.27 -9.50
CA VAL A 2 9.16 10.60 -10.71
C VAL A 2 9.70 9.18 -10.73
N SER A 3 8.80 8.20 -10.82
CA SER A 3 9.19 6.80 -10.88
C SER A 3 9.93 6.51 -12.18
N LYS A 4 11.09 5.85 -12.10
CA LYS A 4 12.08 5.71 -13.19
C LYS A 4 11.57 4.91 -14.42
N PHE A 5 10.34 4.40 -14.39
CA PHE A 5 9.68 3.66 -15.48
C PHE A 5 8.16 3.92 -15.60
N GLY A 6 7.61 4.95 -14.95
CA GLY A 6 6.16 5.14 -14.88
C GLY A 6 5.45 4.00 -14.14
N LEU A 7 6.17 3.37 -13.19
CA LEU A 7 5.72 2.27 -12.35
C LEU A 7 5.89 2.66 -10.86
N ALA A 8 4.84 2.55 -10.08
CA ALA A 8 4.80 2.76 -8.63
C ALA A 8 4.54 1.40 -7.95
N GLY A 9 5.47 0.89 -7.12
CA GLY A 9 5.33 -0.44 -6.50
C GLY A 9 5.21 -1.59 -7.50
N GLY A 10 5.85 -1.48 -8.67
CA GLY A 10 5.70 -2.43 -9.78
C GLY A 10 4.38 -2.32 -10.56
N ILE A 11 3.54 -1.32 -10.26
CA ILE A 11 2.23 -1.10 -10.88
C ILE A 11 2.27 0.14 -11.79
N PRO A 12 1.62 0.16 -12.96
CA PRO A 12 1.52 1.35 -13.81
C PRO A 12 1.03 2.59 -13.05
N GLU A 13 1.84 3.65 -13.06
CA GLU A 13 1.61 4.89 -12.30
C GLU A 13 0.24 5.50 -12.62
N ARG A 14 -0.23 5.40 -13.88
CA ARG A 14 -1.58 5.84 -14.28
C ARG A 14 -2.72 5.21 -13.45
N ARG A 15 -2.57 3.93 -13.07
CA ARG A 15 -3.60 3.21 -12.30
C ARG A 15 -3.59 3.64 -10.83
N VAL A 16 -2.39 3.90 -10.32
CA VAL A 16 -2.16 4.35 -8.95
C VAL A 16 -2.59 5.81 -8.81
N ARG A 17 -2.29 6.67 -9.79
CA ARG A 17 -2.69 8.08 -9.80
C ARG A 17 -4.21 8.26 -9.72
N ALA A 18 -5.00 7.45 -10.43
CA ALA A 18 -6.45 7.49 -10.30
C ALA A 18 -6.96 7.18 -8.87
N ILE A 19 -6.23 6.37 -8.10
CA ILE A 19 -6.55 6.10 -6.68
C ILE A 19 -6.17 7.31 -5.83
N TRP A 20 -4.97 7.85 -6.01
CA TRP A 20 -4.50 9.04 -5.29
C TRP A 20 -5.38 10.27 -5.55
N ASP A 21 -5.75 10.53 -6.80
CA ASP A 21 -6.64 11.64 -7.18
C ASP A 21 -8.01 11.52 -6.47
N ALA A 22 -8.53 10.29 -6.34
CA ALA A 22 -9.77 10.02 -5.62
C ALA A 22 -9.60 10.17 -4.09
N ILE A 23 -8.45 9.80 -3.53
CA ILE A 23 -8.11 10.01 -2.11
C ILE A 23 -8.00 11.51 -1.81
N ASP A 24 -7.29 12.27 -2.63
CA ASP A 24 -7.07 13.71 -2.48
C ASP A 24 -8.38 14.48 -2.60
N SER A 25 -9.27 14.04 -3.50
CA SER A 25 -10.64 14.55 -3.64
C SER A 25 -11.60 14.09 -2.55
N ARG A 26 -11.13 13.32 -1.55
CA ARG A 26 -11.93 12.69 -0.47
C ARG A 26 -13.06 11.78 -0.97
N GLN A 27 -12.96 11.27 -2.18
CA GLN A 27 -13.93 10.34 -2.78
C GLN A 27 -13.56 8.88 -2.45
N PHE A 28 -13.54 8.53 -1.17
CA PHE A 28 -13.01 7.23 -0.70
C PHE A 28 -13.76 6.01 -1.26
N LYS A 29 -15.07 6.13 -1.49
CA LYS A 29 -15.84 5.06 -2.15
C LYS A 29 -15.40 4.82 -3.59
N ASN A 30 -15.02 5.89 -4.32
CA ASN A 30 -14.49 5.78 -5.68
C ASN A 30 -13.05 5.25 -5.67
N ALA A 31 -12.22 5.71 -4.73
CA ALA A 31 -10.88 5.17 -4.53
C ALA A 31 -10.92 3.65 -4.29
N LEU A 32 -11.83 3.18 -3.43
CA LEU A 32 -12.00 1.76 -3.15
C LEU A 32 -12.42 0.96 -4.39
N LYS A 33 -13.33 1.52 -5.22
CA LYS A 33 -13.72 0.92 -6.51
C LYS A 33 -12.54 0.82 -7.48
N HIS A 34 -11.55 1.71 -7.42
CA HIS A 34 -10.33 1.61 -8.21
C HIS A 34 -9.33 0.59 -7.64
N CYS A 35 -9.31 0.38 -6.32
CA CYS A 35 -8.48 -0.64 -5.68
C CYS A 35 -8.89 -2.08 -6.06
N THR A 36 -10.19 -2.38 -6.17
CA THR A 36 -10.67 -3.74 -6.51
C THR A 36 -10.12 -4.31 -7.83
N PRO A 37 -10.23 -3.62 -8.99
CA PRO A 37 -9.66 -4.11 -10.24
C PRO A 37 -8.12 -4.06 -10.25
N LEU A 38 -7.50 -3.21 -9.41
CA LEU A 38 -6.05 -3.19 -9.25
C LEU A 38 -5.57 -4.48 -8.56
N LEU A 39 -6.19 -4.84 -7.43
CA LEU A 39 -5.88 -6.06 -6.68
C LEU A 39 -6.23 -7.32 -7.47
N SER A 40 -7.24 -7.30 -8.33
CA SER A 40 -7.51 -8.42 -9.23
C SER A 40 -6.36 -8.69 -10.23
N LYS A 41 -5.60 -7.65 -10.62
CA LYS A 41 -4.45 -7.79 -11.53
C LYS A 41 -3.14 -8.02 -10.80
N TYR A 42 -3.02 -7.47 -9.59
CA TYR A 42 -1.82 -7.53 -8.76
C TYR A 42 -2.17 -8.01 -7.36
N PRO A 43 -2.67 -9.27 -7.20
CA PRO A 43 -3.16 -9.76 -5.92
C PRO A 43 -2.06 -9.88 -4.86
N ASN A 44 -0.82 -10.15 -5.30
CA ASN A 44 0.33 -10.35 -4.44
C ASN A 44 1.21 -9.09 -4.32
N SER A 45 0.71 -7.92 -4.74
CA SER A 45 1.46 -6.67 -4.62
C SER A 45 1.24 -6.05 -3.25
N PRO A 46 2.29 -5.91 -2.42
CA PRO A 46 2.18 -5.22 -1.13
C PRO A 46 1.71 -3.78 -1.30
N TYR A 47 2.10 -3.13 -2.40
CA TYR A 47 1.71 -1.75 -2.70
C TYR A 47 0.21 -1.61 -2.96
N ALA A 48 -0.39 -2.49 -3.76
CA ALA A 48 -1.83 -2.46 -4.03
C ALA A 48 -2.65 -2.65 -2.74
N LEU A 49 -2.18 -3.49 -1.83
CA LEU A 49 -2.80 -3.70 -0.51
C LEU A 49 -2.62 -2.48 0.40
N ALA A 50 -1.44 -1.87 0.42
CA ALA A 50 -1.17 -0.64 1.18
C ALA A 50 -2.08 0.53 0.74
N LEU A 51 -2.34 0.66 -0.56
CA LEU A 51 -3.29 1.64 -1.10
C LEU A 51 -4.72 1.37 -0.63
N LYS A 52 -5.17 0.10 -0.70
CA LYS A 52 -6.49 -0.29 -0.17
C LYS A 52 -6.60 0.01 1.32
N ALA A 53 -5.56 -0.32 2.10
CA ALA A 53 -5.51 -0.04 3.54
C ALA A 53 -5.62 1.47 3.82
N SER A 54 -4.89 2.31 3.07
CA SER A 54 -4.96 3.77 3.18
C SER A 54 -6.38 4.31 2.92
N VAL A 55 -7.07 3.76 1.91
CA VAL A 55 -8.47 4.15 1.62
C VAL A 55 -9.41 3.72 2.74
N LEU A 56 -9.27 2.49 3.24
CA LEU A 56 -10.11 1.94 4.30
C LEU A 56 -9.89 2.66 5.65
N GLU A 57 -8.66 3.09 5.93
CA GLU A 57 -8.31 3.92 7.10
C GLU A 57 -9.10 5.22 7.09
N ARG A 58 -9.09 5.93 5.95
CA ARG A 58 -9.89 7.16 5.76
C ARG A 58 -11.41 6.94 5.81
N MET A 59 -11.87 5.70 5.65
CA MET A 59 -13.28 5.32 5.80
C MET A 59 -13.65 4.87 7.23
N GLY A 60 -12.68 4.79 8.15
CA GLY A 60 -12.92 4.37 9.55
C GLY A 60 -13.08 2.86 9.74
N LYS A 61 -12.68 2.04 8.77
CA LYS A 61 -12.83 0.56 8.81
C LYS A 61 -11.60 -0.11 9.45
N ALA A 62 -11.33 0.18 10.71
CA ALA A 62 -10.11 -0.21 11.41
C ALA A 62 -9.76 -1.72 11.33
N GLU A 63 -10.74 -2.60 11.57
CA GLU A 63 -10.52 -4.06 11.54
C GLU A 63 -10.10 -4.57 10.15
N GLU A 64 -10.77 -4.08 9.09
CA GLU A 64 -10.41 -4.41 7.72
C GLU A 64 -9.01 -3.88 7.36
N VAL A 65 -8.63 -2.70 7.87
CA VAL A 65 -7.31 -2.13 7.60
C VAL A 65 -6.20 -2.98 8.19
N PHE A 66 -6.36 -3.41 9.45
CA PHE A 66 -5.35 -4.21 10.14
C PHE A 66 -5.09 -5.52 9.41
N SER A 67 -6.15 -6.24 9.04
CA SER A 67 -6.03 -7.49 8.26
C SER A 67 -5.37 -7.28 6.89
N VAL A 68 -5.64 -6.17 6.22
CA VAL A 68 -5.01 -5.85 4.92
C VAL A 68 -3.54 -5.47 5.10
N CYS A 69 -3.17 -4.74 6.16
CA CYS A 69 -1.78 -4.38 6.45
C CYS A 69 -0.92 -5.59 6.81
N LEU A 70 -1.46 -6.53 7.59
CA LEU A 70 -0.77 -7.78 7.90
C LEU A 70 -0.50 -8.61 6.65
N ASN A 71 -1.51 -8.76 5.78
CA ASN A 71 -1.34 -9.43 4.48
C ASN A 71 -0.28 -8.73 3.61
N ALA A 72 -0.30 -7.40 3.57
CA ALA A 72 0.70 -6.63 2.82
C ALA A 72 2.11 -6.87 3.34
N LYS A 73 2.31 -6.86 4.66
CA LYS A 73 3.58 -7.14 5.33
C LYS A 73 4.07 -8.58 5.07
N GLU A 74 3.19 -9.57 5.18
CA GLU A 74 3.53 -10.97 4.90
C GLU A 74 3.98 -11.17 3.44
N LEU A 75 3.28 -10.55 2.49
CA LEU A 75 3.68 -10.56 1.08
C LEU A 75 5.00 -9.83 0.84
N LEU A 76 5.31 -8.80 1.64
CA LEU A 76 6.56 -8.06 1.57
C LEU A 76 7.74 -8.94 2.03
N TYR A 77 7.53 -9.80 3.04
CA TYR A 77 8.54 -10.73 3.56
C TYR A 77 8.71 -11.98 2.70
N THR A 78 7.64 -12.42 2.03
CA THR A 78 7.66 -13.66 1.24
C THR A 78 8.12 -13.42 -0.21
N ASN A 79 7.90 -12.23 -0.75
CA ASN A 79 8.36 -11.90 -2.10
C ASN A 79 9.85 -11.56 -2.11
N ASP A 80 10.68 -12.57 -2.29
CA ASP A 80 12.14 -12.40 -2.40
C ASP A 80 12.57 -11.58 -3.63
N SER A 81 11.72 -11.53 -4.66
CA SER A 81 12.02 -10.94 -5.97
C SER A 81 11.53 -9.51 -6.16
N VAL A 82 10.65 -9.00 -5.29
CA VAL A 82 10.11 -7.65 -5.42
C VAL A 82 11.05 -6.71 -4.70
N LEU A 83 11.75 -5.87 -5.47
CA LEU A 83 12.52 -4.75 -4.93
C LEU A 83 11.58 -3.95 -4.03
N ILE A 84 11.82 -3.99 -2.72
CA ILE A 84 11.01 -3.25 -1.76
C ILE A 84 11.25 -1.77 -2.07
N ASP A 85 10.26 -1.12 -2.66
CA ASP A 85 10.38 0.27 -3.04
C ASP A 85 9.97 1.19 -1.88
N ASP A 86 10.69 2.31 -1.77
CA ASP A 86 10.47 3.33 -0.75
C ASP A 86 9.02 3.84 -0.72
N LEU A 87 8.35 3.82 -1.89
CA LEU A 87 6.95 4.18 -2.01
C LEU A 87 6.02 3.20 -1.28
N THR A 88 6.28 1.90 -1.34
CA THR A 88 5.48 0.91 -0.61
C THR A 88 5.71 1.02 0.89
N LEU A 89 6.96 1.18 1.32
CA LEU A 89 7.32 1.34 2.73
C LEU A 89 6.71 2.60 3.34
N SER A 90 6.84 3.75 2.67
CA SER A 90 6.25 5.02 3.14
C SER A 90 4.73 4.97 3.21
N THR A 91 4.07 4.30 2.25
CA THR A 91 2.61 4.14 2.27
C THR A 91 2.16 3.25 3.44
N LEU A 92 2.84 2.12 3.67
CA LEU A 92 2.56 1.25 4.83
C LEU A 92 2.85 1.95 6.15
N GLN A 93 3.96 2.68 6.25
CA GLN A 93 4.30 3.46 7.44
C GLN A 93 3.22 4.48 7.78
N PHE A 94 2.72 5.22 6.79
CA PHE A 94 1.63 6.17 7.02
C PHE A 94 0.40 5.48 7.62
N VAL A 95 0.01 4.33 7.07
CA VAL A 95 -1.14 3.57 7.59
C VAL A 95 -0.85 3.08 9.01
N PHE A 96 0.28 2.42 9.26
CA PHE A 96 0.64 1.94 10.60
C PHE A 96 0.72 3.05 11.65
N GLN A 97 1.21 4.24 11.28
CA GLN A 97 1.23 5.41 12.15
C GLN A 97 -0.17 5.90 12.53
N ARG A 98 -1.18 5.71 11.68
CA ARG A 98 -2.59 6.03 12.02
C ARG A 98 -3.19 5.07 13.04
N PHE A 99 -2.68 3.84 13.11
CA PHE A 99 -3.12 2.83 14.07
C PHE A 99 -2.22 2.72 15.32
N ASP A 100 -1.27 3.64 15.48
CA ASP A 100 -0.29 3.63 16.57
C ASP A 100 0.57 2.34 16.63
N HIS A 101 0.71 1.66 15.49
CA HIS A 101 1.50 0.43 15.32
C HIS A 101 2.82 0.72 14.61
N LEU A 102 3.58 1.69 15.14
CA LEU A 102 4.86 2.11 14.58
C LEU A 102 5.90 0.98 14.60
N ASP A 103 5.81 0.09 15.58
CA ASP A 103 6.59 -1.14 15.69
C ASP A 103 6.54 -1.99 14.40
N MET A 104 5.35 -2.14 13.82
CA MET A 104 5.18 -2.85 12.55
C MET A 104 5.80 -2.13 11.37
N ALA A 105 5.72 -0.80 11.33
CA ALA A 105 6.40 -0.01 10.30
C ALA A 105 7.92 -0.17 10.38
N THR A 106 8.51 -0.07 11.57
CA THR A 106 9.95 -0.31 11.78
C THR A 106 10.37 -1.69 11.32
N SER A 107 9.60 -2.74 11.63
CA SER A 107 9.94 -4.09 11.18
C SER A 107 9.98 -4.24 9.66
N CYS A 108 9.15 -3.49 8.93
CA CYS A 108 9.15 -3.50 7.46
C CYS A 108 10.42 -2.84 6.90
N TYR A 109 10.87 -1.74 7.50
CA TYR A 109 12.11 -1.07 7.12
C TYR A 109 13.35 -1.90 7.49
N GLU A 110 13.36 -2.51 8.67
CA GLU A 110 14.44 -3.41 9.09
C GLU A 110 14.61 -4.56 8.11
N TYR A 111 13.50 -5.20 7.69
CA TYR A 111 13.54 -6.25 6.69
C TYR A 111 14.05 -5.75 5.33
N ALA A 112 13.64 -4.54 4.91
CA ALA A 112 14.10 -3.94 3.66
C ALA A 112 15.61 -3.61 3.67
N CYS A 113 16.15 -3.21 4.82
CA CYS A 113 17.58 -2.92 4.99
C CYS A 113 18.43 -4.17 5.19
N ALA A 114 17.86 -5.26 5.72
CA ALA A 114 18.57 -6.51 5.98
C ALA A 114 18.86 -7.34 4.71
N LYS A 115 18.38 -6.88 3.54
CA LYS A 115 18.42 -7.58 2.26
C LYS A 115 19.26 -6.81 1.25
#